data_AF-A0A2V2U2Q4-F1
#
_entry.id   AF-A0A2V2U2Q4-F1
#
_cell.length_a   1.000
_cell.length_b   1.000
_cell.length_c   1.000
_cell.angle_alpha   90.00
_cell.angle_beta   90.00
_cell.angle_gamma   90.00
#
_symmetry.space_group_name_H-M   'P 1'
#
loop_
_entity.id
_entity.type
_entity.pdbx_description
1 polymer ?
#
loop_
_entity_poly.entity_id
_entity_poly.type
_entity_poly.pdbx_seq_one_letter_code
_entity_poly.pdbx_strand_id
1 'polypeptide(L)'
;MWLSILAIWGCIPEFAKGCIDMTNSSSAYFGIAGGAAIGAVISWWMYNRQNKTARTHDDILQRIEKLEEKNRMILAHLKEFAKYHDNTLNKIFRLNENILALDKKIESINEKRD
;
A
#
# COMPACT_ATOMS: atom_id res chain seq x y z
N MET A 1 30.28 -8.75 -50.71
CA MET A 1 29.92 -9.07 -49.30
C MET A 1 28.52 -8.56 -48.94
N TRP A 2 27.54 -8.64 -49.84
CA TRP A 2 26.12 -8.26 -49.61
C TRP A 2 25.15 -9.36 -50.09
N LEU A 3 25.67 -10.45 -50.67
CA LEU A 3 24.89 -11.59 -51.17
C LEU A 3 24.59 -12.64 -50.08
N SER A 4 25.32 -12.62 -48.96
CA SER A 4 25.15 -13.59 -47.87
C SER A 4 23.86 -13.39 -47.07
N ILE A 5 23.26 -12.19 -47.12
CA ILE A 5 21.99 -11.88 -46.41
C ILE A 5 20.78 -12.41 -47.19
N LEU A 6 20.86 -12.48 -48.52
CA LEU A 6 19.80 -13.05 -49.37
C LEU A 6 19.77 -14.58 -49.34
N ALA A 7 20.84 -15.24 -48.91
CA ALA A 7 20.88 -16.69 -48.73
C ALA A 7 20.07 -17.20 -47.52
N ILE A 8 19.59 -16.29 -46.65
CA ILE A 8 18.68 -16.63 -45.54
C ILE A 8 17.25 -16.84 -46.05
N TRP A 9 16.92 -16.35 -47.25
CA TRP A 9 15.57 -16.37 -47.81
C TRP A 9 15.47 -17.29 -49.02
N GLY A 10 15.42 -18.60 -48.73
CA GLY A 10 14.81 -19.60 -49.62
C GLY A 10 15.59 -19.90 -50.90
N CYS A 11 15.45 -21.14 -51.35
CA CYS A 11 16.01 -21.59 -52.62
C CYS A 11 15.07 -21.18 -53.76
N ILE A 12 15.58 -20.52 -54.81
CA ILE A 12 14.79 -20.22 -56.02
C ILE A 12 14.82 -21.47 -56.93
N PRO A 13 13.69 -22.14 -57.17
CA PRO A 13 13.67 -23.45 -57.82
C PRO A 13 14.03 -23.45 -59.31
N GLU A 14 14.12 -22.29 -59.95
CA GLU A 14 14.51 -22.18 -61.37
C GLU A 14 16.00 -22.47 -61.63
N PHE A 15 16.88 -22.30 -60.63
CA PHE A 15 18.33 -22.51 -60.81
C PHE A 15 18.88 -23.79 -60.16
N ALA A 16 18.08 -24.54 -59.41
CA ALA A 16 18.52 -25.74 -58.70
C ALA A 16 17.49 -26.89 -58.81
N LYS A 17 17.68 -27.77 -59.82
CA LYS A 17 16.93 -29.03 -59.94
C LYS A 17 17.31 -29.96 -58.78
N GLY A 18 16.46 -30.02 -57.75
CA GLY A 18 16.64 -30.89 -56.58
C GLY A 18 16.51 -30.19 -55.22
N CYS A 19 16.15 -28.90 -55.18
CA CYS A 19 15.91 -28.22 -53.91
C CYS A 19 14.59 -28.72 -53.27
N ILE A 20 14.71 -29.68 -52.34
CA ILE A 20 13.66 -30.00 -51.39
C ILE A 20 13.59 -28.83 -50.41
N ASP A 21 12.42 -28.23 -50.28
CA ASP A 21 12.17 -27.02 -49.48
C ASP A 21 12.30 -27.31 -47.97
N MET A 22 13.55 -27.41 -47.49
CA MET A 22 13.88 -27.76 -46.10
C MET A 22 14.04 -26.52 -45.19
N THR A 23 13.89 -25.31 -45.77
CA THR A 23 14.11 -24.02 -45.08
C THR A 23 12.85 -23.48 -44.40
N ASN A 24 11.65 -23.83 -44.91
CA ASN A 24 10.38 -23.33 -44.37
C ASN A 24 9.99 -24.00 -43.03
N SER A 25 10.27 -25.29 -42.87
CA SER A 25 9.91 -26.00 -41.63
C SER A 25 10.87 -25.72 -40.48
N SER A 26 12.18 -25.69 -40.74
CA SER A 26 13.21 -25.48 -39.70
C SER A 26 13.14 -24.09 -39.08
N SER A 27 12.93 -23.05 -39.89
CA SER A 27 12.80 -21.66 -39.43
C SER A 27 11.58 -21.44 -38.53
N ALA A 28 10.47 -22.13 -38.79
CA ALA A 28 9.28 -22.09 -37.92
C ALA A 28 9.57 -22.65 -36.52
N TYR A 29 10.25 -23.81 -36.42
CA TYR A 29 10.63 -24.39 -35.13
C TYR A 29 11.64 -23.52 -34.37
N PHE A 30 12.62 -22.94 -35.06
CA PHE A 30 13.56 -21.99 -34.45
C PHE A 30 12.86 -20.73 -33.94
N GLY A 31 11.87 -20.20 -34.68
CA GLY A 31 11.06 -19.06 -34.26
C GLY A 31 10.24 -19.35 -33.01
N ILE A 32 9.59 -20.52 -32.95
CA ILE A 32 8.80 -20.94 -31.78
C ILE A 32 9.71 -21.14 -30.56
N ALA A 33 10.83 -21.85 -30.72
CA ALA A 33 11.78 -22.10 -29.64
C ALA A 33 12.41 -20.79 -29.12
N GLY A 34 12.80 -19.89 -30.03
CA GLY A 34 13.34 -18.58 -29.68
C GLY A 34 12.32 -17.69 -28.97
N GLY A 35 11.09 -17.65 -29.48
CA GLY A 35 9.99 -16.91 -28.86
C GLY A 35 9.67 -17.43 -27.45
N ALA A 36 9.61 -18.75 -27.27
CA ALA A 36 9.37 -19.38 -25.97
C ALA A 36 10.50 -19.08 -24.97
N ALA A 37 11.76 -19.11 -25.41
CA ALA A 37 12.91 -18.79 -24.56
C ALA A 37 12.88 -17.33 -24.09
N ILE A 38 12.62 -16.38 -25.00
CA ILE A 38 12.51 -14.95 -24.66
C ILE A 38 11.33 -14.72 -23.71
N GLY A 39 10.18 -15.35 -23.99
CA GLY A 39 9.00 -15.29 -23.12
C GLY A 39 9.31 -15.77 -21.71
N ALA A 40 9.98 -16.93 -21.57
CA ALA A 40 10.38 -17.48 -20.27
C ALA A 40 11.33 -16.55 -19.50
N VAL A 41 12.29 -15.93 -20.18
CA VAL A 41 13.24 -14.98 -19.55
C VAL A 41 12.51 -13.74 -19.03
N ILE A 42 11.63 -13.14 -19.82
CA ILE A 42 10.86 -11.96 -19.40
C ILE A 42 9.92 -12.31 -18.24
N SER A 43 9.20 -13.43 -18.33
CA SER A 43 8.31 -13.90 -17.26
C SER A 43 9.08 -14.18 -15.97
N TRP A 44 10.26 -14.81 -16.05
CA TRP A 44 11.10 -15.05 -14.88
C TRP A 44 11.60 -13.74 -14.27
N TRP A 45 12.06 -12.79 -15.10
CA TRP A 45 12.51 -11.49 -14.64
C TRP A 45 11.40 -10.72 -13.91
N MET A 46 10.20 -10.71 -14.49
CA MET A 46 9.02 -10.08 -13.90
C MET A 46 8.65 -10.72 -12.55
N TYR A 47 8.63 -12.05 -12.47
CA TYR A 47 8.32 -12.78 -11.24
C TYR A 47 9.35 -12.48 -10.13
N ASN A 48 10.64 -12.50 -10.46
CA ASN A 48 11.70 -12.23 -9.48
C ASN A 48 11.66 -10.78 -8.98
N ARG A 49 11.27 -9.83 -9.83
CA ARG A 49 11.09 -8.43 -9.44
C ARG A 49 9.87 -8.25 -8.54
N GLN A 50 8.73 -8.84 -8.90
CA GLN A 50 7.49 -8.74 -8.10
C GLN A 50 7.62 -9.41 -6.73
N ASN A 51 8.29 -10.56 -6.64
CA ASN A 51 8.49 -11.26 -5.36
C ASN A 51 9.33 -10.42 -4.36
N LYS A 52 10.28 -9.63 -4.85
CA LYS A 52 11.04 -8.69 -4.01
C LYS A 52 10.18 -7.52 -3.54
N THR A 53 9.34 -6.97 -4.43
CA THR A 53 8.45 -5.85 -4.12
C THR A 53 7.34 -6.26 -3.14
N ALA A 54 6.77 -7.46 -3.29
CA ALA A 54 5.74 -7.99 -2.40
C ALA A 54 6.25 -8.10 -0.94
N ARG A 55 7.45 -8.66 -0.75
CA ARG A 55 8.06 -8.77 0.60
C ARG A 55 8.27 -7.41 1.27
N THR A 56 8.67 -6.39 0.52
CA THR A 56 8.85 -5.04 1.06
C THR A 56 7.51 -4.39 1.39
N HIS A 57 6.47 -4.62 0.59
CA HIS A 57 5.13 -4.10 0.88
C HIS A 57 4.53 -4.74 2.14
N ASP A 58 4.75 -6.02 2.38
CA ASP A 58 4.22 -6.69 3.59
C ASP A 58 4.83 -6.13 4.89
N ASP A 59 6.15 -5.86 4.93
CA ASP A 59 6.79 -5.26 6.12
C ASP A 59 6.29 -3.84 6.37
N ILE A 60 6.08 -3.05 5.30
CA ILE A 60 5.53 -1.70 5.41
C ILE A 60 4.08 -1.75 5.90
N LEU A 61 3.27 -2.67 5.39
CA LEU A 61 1.87 -2.83 5.80
C LEU A 61 1.78 -3.17 7.28
N GLN A 62 2.60 -4.11 7.76
CA GLN A 62 2.63 -4.52 9.15
C GLN A 62 3.10 -3.40 10.09
N ARG A 63 4.04 -2.55 9.63
CA ARG A 63 4.46 -1.37 10.38
C ARG A 63 3.36 -0.32 10.46
N ILE A 64 2.63 -0.08 9.38
CA ILE A 64 1.50 0.85 9.34
C ILE A 64 0.38 0.37 10.27
N GLU A 65 0.05 -0.92 10.25
CA GLU A 65 -0.97 -1.52 11.12
C GLU A 65 -0.62 -1.35 12.61
N LYS A 66 0.63 -1.64 13.00
CA LYS A 66 1.12 -1.39 14.37
C LYS A 66 1.07 0.09 14.75
N LEU A 67 1.31 1.00 13.81
CA LEU A 67 1.25 2.43 14.07
C LEU A 67 -0.20 2.91 14.22
N GLU A 68 -1.12 2.36 13.42
CA GLU A 68 -2.55 2.61 13.53
C GLU A 68 -3.10 2.15 14.87
N GLU A 69 -2.73 0.95 15.33
CA GLU A 69 -3.16 0.40 16.61
C GLU A 69 -2.71 1.28 17.78
N LYS A 70 -1.44 1.71 17.77
CA LYS A 70 -0.91 2.65 18.78
C LYS A 70 -1.66 3.98 18.76
N ASN A 71 -1.95 4.54 17.58
CA ASN A 71 -2.70 5.77 17.47
C ASN A 71 -4.14 5.61 18.00
N ARG A 72 -4.81 4.49 17.73
CA ARG A 72 -6.14 4.19 18.29
C ARG A 72 -6.11 4.13 19.81
N MET A 73 -5.10 3.51 20.39
CA MET A 73 -4.93 3.45 21.85
C MET A 73 -4.72 4.85 22.46
N ILE A 74 -3.86 5.67 21.85
CA ILE A 74 -3.63 7.05 22.29
C ILE A 74 -4.93 7.88 22.18
N LEU A 75 -5.67 7.74 21.09
CA LEU A 75 -6.98 8.39 20.90
C LEU A 75 -8.00 7.96 21.97
N ALA A 76 -8.04 6.69 22.34
CA ALA A 76 -8.91 6.19 23.39
C ALA A 76 -8.56 6.81 24.75
N HIS A 77 -7.28 6.83 25.11
CA HIS A 77 -6.81 7.48 26.34
C HIS A 77 -7.08 8.98 26.36
N LEU A 78 -6.87 9.69 25.25
CA LEU A 78 -7.20 11.11 25.13
C LEU A 78 -8.68 11.37 25.33
N LYS A 79 -9.54 10.52 24.75
CA LYS A 79 -10.99 10.65 24.90
C LYS A 79 -11.46 10.41 26.34
N GLU A 80 -10.87 9.42 27.01
CA GLU A 80 -11.16 9.14 28.42
C GLU A 80 -10.67 10.27 29.32
N PHE A 81 -9.46 10.77 29.07
CA PHE A 81 -8.89 11.91 29.79
C PHE A 81 -9.74 13.18 29.62
N ALA A 82 -10.16 13.49 28.40
CA ALA A 82 -11.07 14.60 28.12
C ALA A 82 -12.40 14.45 28.88
N LYS A 83 -12.99 13.24 28.89
CA LYS A 83 -14.23 12.96 29.64
C LYS A 83 -14.05 13.12 31.15
N TYR A 84 -12.91 12.70 31.68
CA TYR A 84 -12.59 12.87 33.10
C TYR A 84 -12.45 14.35 33.47
N HIS A 85 -11.78 15.13 32.62
CA HIS A 85 -11.66 16.57 32.79
C HIS A 85 -13.00 17.29 32.74
N ASP A 86 -13.87 16.94 31.78
CA ASP A 86 -15.20 17.52 31.66
C ASP A 86 -16.06 17.26 32.90
N ASN A 87 -16.04 16.02 33.42
CA ASN A 87 -16.74 15.67 34.66
C ASN A 87 -16.17 16.43 35.87
N THR A 88 -14.86 16.61 35.92
CA THR A 88 -14.19 17.36 37.00
C THR A 88 -14.55 18.84 36.94
N LEU A 89 -14.55 19.44 35.76
CA LEU A 89 -14.97 20.82 35.53
C LEU A 89 -16.43 21.03 35.95
N ASN A 90 -17.33 20.11 35.57
CA ASN A 90 -18.74 20.18 35.98
C ASN A 90 -18.90 20.12 37.51
N LYS A 91 -18.12 19.28 38.20
CA LYS A 91 -18.11 19.24 39.67
C LYS A 91 -17.62 20.56 40.28
N ILE A 92 -16.56 21.14 39.73
CA ILE A 92 -16.04 22.45 40.18
C ILE A 92 -17.10 23.53 39.96
N PHE A 93 -17.78 23.52 38.82
CA PHE A 93 -18.84 24.48 38.52
C PHE A 93 -20.00 24.41 39.53
N ARG A 94 -20.50 23.19 39.81
CA ARG A 94 -21.54 22.99 40.84
C ARG A 94 -21.09 23.41 42.23
N LEU A 95 -19.83 23.15 42.57
CA LEU A 95 -19.28 23.57 43.85
C LEU A 95 -19.26 25.10 43.95
N ASN A 96 -18.87 25.79 42.88
CA ASN A 96 -18.88 27.24 42.81
C ASN A 96 -20.31 27.83 42.94
N GLU A 97 -21.30 27.24 42.27
CA GLU A 97 -22.71 27.65 42.44
C GLU A 97 -23.19 27.50 43.89
N ASN A 98 -22.84 26.38 44.54
CA ASN A 98 -23.20 26.15 45.94
C ASN A 98 -22.53 27.16 46.88
N ILE A 99 -21.27 27.51 46.64
CA ILE A 99 -20.55 28.54 47.39
C ILE A 99 -21.23 29.89 47.23
N LEU A 100 -21.57 30.30 46.00
CA LEU A 100 -22.28 31.56 45.73
C LEU A 100 -23.66 31.61 46.40
N ALA A 101 -24.38 30.48 46.44
CA ALA A 101 -25.68 30.40 47.11
C ALA A 101 -25.54 30.50 48.64
N LEU A 102 -24.50 29.92 49.22
CA LEU A 102 -24.17 30.04 50.65
C LEU A 102 -23.79 31.48 51.00
N ASP A 103 -22.97 32.12 50.18
CA ASP A 103 -22.52 33.50 50.39
C ASP A 103 -23.71 34.47 50.43
N LYS A 104 -24.61 34.39 49.44
CA LYS A 104 -25.88 35.15 49.44
C LYS A 104 -26.75 34.90 50.68
N LYS A 105 -26.79 33.66 51.16
CA LYS A 105 -27.53 33.34 52.40
C LYS A 105 -26.89 34.00 53.60
N ILE A 106 -25.56 33.99 53.70
CA ILE A 106 -24.82 34.63 54.79
C ILE A 106 -25.09 36.14 54.79
N GLU A 107 -25.02 36.80 53.63
CA GLU A 107 -25.36 38.22 53.48
C GLU A 107 -26.78 38.51 53.98
N SER A 108 -27.77 37.72 53.54
CA SER A 108 -29.17 37.91 53.95
C SER A 108 -29.43 37.67 55.45
N ILE A 109 -28.58 36.89 56.13
CA ILE A 109 -28.66 36.65 57.57
C ILE A 109 -28.01 37.80 58.34
N ASN A 110 -26.88 38.33 57.87
CA ASN A 110 -26.24 39.50 58.47
C ASN A 110 -27.14 40.74 58.37
N GLU A 111 -27.77 40.99 57.21
CA GLU A 111 -28.68 42.13 57.02
C GLU A 111 -29.93 42.07 57.91
N LYS A 112 -30.36 40.87 58.33
CA LYS A 112 -31.47 40.70 59.30
C LYS A 112 -31.04 40.84 60.76
N ARG A 113 -29.74 40.81 61.04
CA ARG A 113 -29.17 40.88 62.39
C ARG A 113 -28.91 42.33 62.82
N ASP A 114 -28.62 43.20 61.85
CA ASP A 114 -28.51 44.66 62.02
C ASP A 114 -29.90 45.33 62.01
#